data_AF-A0A8S3J1T6-F1
#
_entry.id   AF-A0A8S3J1T6-F1
#
_cell.length_a   1.000
_cell.length_b   1.000
_cell.length_c   1.000
_cell.angle_alpha   90.00
_cell.angle_beta   90.00
_cell.angle_gamma   90.00
#
_symmetry.space_group_name_H-M   'P 1'
#
loop_
_entity.id
_entity.type
_entity.pdbx_description
1 polymer ?
#
loop_
_entity_poly.entity_id
_entity_poly.type
_entity_poly.pdbx_seq_one_letter_code
_entity_poly.pdbx_strand_id
1 'polypeptide(L)'
;KPGSTTVDLTCSIVYAGLEPIDFINLFPKWTVNMKARQQNQLDGKNLNQKDSVSDILQHLCREQYTLEELRTRPLPEGVDPSKIEFYLSDDDFEKEFHMTKDEFYALPYWKQTNIKKPLGFF
;
A
#
# COMPACT_ATOMS: atom_id res chain seq x y z
N LYS A 1 16.55 -34.75 5.68
CA LYS A 1 16.87 -33.77 6.77
C LYS A 1 15.89 -32.61 6.64
N PRO A 2 15.41 -32.07 7.76
CA PRO A 2 13.99 -31.84 8.03
C PRO A 2 13.38 -30.81 7.09
N GLY A 3 12.16 -31.12 6.62
CA GLY A 3 11.31 -30.18 5.92
C GLY A 3 11.06 -28.99 6.82
N SER A 4 11.45 -27.81 6.34
CA SER A 4 11.01 -26.54 6.88
C SER A 4 9.51 -26.46 6.65
N THR A 5 8.71 -26.98 7.58
CA THR A 5 7.30 -26.62 7.69
C THR A 5 7.28 -25.17 8.11
N THR A 6 7.37 -24.27 7.13
CA THR A 6 6.97 -22.87 7.30
C THR A 6 5.52 -22.91 7.75
N VAL A 7 5.30 -22.77 9.06
CA VAL A 7 3.98 -22.49 9.61
C VAL A 7 3.56 -21.17 8.98
N ASP A 8 2.55 -21.25 8.12
CA ASP A 8 1.88 -20.07 7.59
C ASP A 8 1.14 -19.41 8.76
N LEU A 9 1.87 -18.55 9.47
CA LEU A 9 1.34 -17.82 10.61
C LEU A 9 0.41 -16.74 10.06
N THR A 10 -0.88 -17.05 10.04
CA THR A 10 -1.93 -16.07 9.74
C THR A 10 -1.91 -14.98 10.80
N CYS A 11 -1.32 -13.83 10.46
CA CYS A 11 -1.25 -12.68 11.34
C CYS A 11 -2.39 -11.70 11.02
N SER A 12 -3.03 -11.16 12.05
CA SER A 12 -4.16 -10.24 11.91
C SER A 12 -3.96 -8.99 12.76
N ILE A 13 -4.36 -7.85 12.22
CA ILE A 13 -4.40 -6.58 12.93
C ILE A 13 -5.76 -6.45 13.63
N VAL A 14 -5.73 -6.06 14.90
CA VAL A 14 -6.90 -5.69 15.69
C VAL A 14 -6.76 -4.25 16.18
N TYR A 15 -7.90 -3.58 16.36
CA TYR A 15 -7.94 -2.16 16.70
C TYR A 15 -8.24 -1.94 18.17
N ALA A 16 -7.39 -1.14 18.82
CA ALA A 16 -7.48 -0.88 20.25
C ALA A 16 -8.86 -0.31 20.66
N GLY A 17 -9.53 -0.94 21.62
CA GLY A 17 -10.88 -0.60 22.07
C GLY A 17 -12.03 -1.07 21.15
N LEU A 18 -11.72 -1.70 20.02
CA LEU A 18 -12.66 -2.31 19.05
C LEU A 18 -12.33 -3.79 18.82
N GLU A 19 -11.57 -4.42 19.73
CA GLU A 19 -11.05 -5.76 19.54
C GLU A 19 -12.16 -6.82 19.51
N PRO A 20 -12.00 -7.86 18.68
CA PRO A 20 -12.88 -9.03 18.66
C PRO A 20 -12.89 -9.79 19.99
N ILE A 21 -14.03 -10.40 20.33
CA ILE A 21 -14.17 -11.15 21.58
C ILE A 21 -13.18 -12.31 21.70
N ASP A 22 -12.88 -13.00 20.60
CA ASP A 22 -11.90 -14.10 20.59
C ASP A 22 -10.49 -13.62 20.97
N PHE A 23 -10.14 -12.37 20.62
CA PHE A 23 -8.87 -11.78 20.98
C PHE A 23 -8.84 -11.38 22.46
N ILE A 24 -9.91 -10.73 22.94
CA ILE A 24 -10.08 -10.34 24.34
C ILE A 24 -9.97 -11.57 25.27
N ASN A 25 -10.59 -12.69 24.86
CA ASN A 25 -10.60 -13.94 25.63
C ASN A 25 -9.23 -14.60 25.80
N LEU A 26 -8.21 -14.19 25.02
CA LEU A 26 -6.84 -14.65 25.20
C LEU A 26 -6.19 -14.07 26.47
N PHE A 27 -6.78 -13.03 27.05
CA PHE A 27 -6.22 -12.32 28.20
C PHE A 27 -7.07 -12.56 29.46
N PRO A 28 -6.47 -13.02 30.57
CA PRO A 28 -7.19 -13.25 31.83
C PRO A 28 -7.86 -12.00 32.42
N LYS A 29 -7.35 -10.82 32.07
CA LYS A 29 -7.94 -9.52 32.43
C LYS A 29 -7.87 -8.62 31.20
N TRP A 30 -9.00 -8.02 30.86
CA TRP A 30 -9.09 -7.08 29.76
C TRP A 30 -9.86 -5.84 30.19
N THR A 31 -9.45 -4.67 29.69
CA THR A 31 -10.16 -3.42 29.90
C THR A 31 -10.18 -2.65 28.60
N VAL A 32 -11.36 -2.23 28.16
CA VAL A 32 -11.54 -1.50 26.92
C VAL A 32 -10.89 -0.11 27.05
N ASN A 33 -9.93 0.18 26.18
CA ASN A 33 -9.34 1.51 26.11
C ASN A 33 -10.31 2.46 25.40
N MET A 34 -11.08 3.23 26.16
CA MET A 34 -12.09 4.15 25.62
C MET A 34 -11.51 5.26 24.75
N LYS A 35 -10.29 5.75 25.04
CA LYS A 35 -9.63 6.77 24.21
C LYS A 35 -9.26 6.20 22.85
N ALA A 36 -8.65 5.02 22.84
CA ALA A 36 -8.30 4.34 21.60
C ALA A 36 -9.55 3.94 20.80
N ARG A 37 -10.62 3.51 21.47
CA ARG A 37 -11.91 3.20 20.85
C ARG A 37 -12.46 4.41 20.08
N GLN A 38 -12.54 5.57 20.72
CA GLN A 38 -13.06 6.78 20.07
C GLN A 38 -12.23 7.16 18.85
N GLN A 39 -10.90 7.14 18.97
CA GLN A 39 -10.01 7.45 17.86
C GLN A 39 -10.21 6.48 16.68
N ASN A 40 -10.19 5.18 16.93
CA ASN A 40 -10.35 4.18 15.87
C ASN A 40 -11.73 4.25 15.20
N GLN A 41 -12.78 4.63 15.93
CA GLN A 41 -14.11 4.87 15.33
C GLN A 41 -14.11 6.10 14.41
N LEU A 42 -13.37 7.17 14.77
CA LEU A 42 -13.20 8.35 13.91
C LEU A 42 -12.41 7.99 12.65
N ASP A 43 -11.42 7.10 12.77
CA ASP A 43 -10.62 6.56 11.66
C ASP A 43 -11.40 5.51 10.81
N GLY A 44 -12.71 5.36 11.06
CA GLY A 44 -13.62 4.52 10.28
C GLY A 44 -13.52 3.02 10.56
N LYS A 45 -12.84 2.62 11.66
CA LYS A 45 -12.72 1.21 12.05
C LYS A 45 -13.96 0.74 12.79
N ASN A 46 -14.29 -0.53 12.59
CA ASN A 46 -15.49 -1.15 13.12
C ASN A 46 -15.19 -2.05 14.33
N LEU A 47 -16.21 -2.26 15.16
CA LEU A 47 -16.13 -3.21 16.26
C LEU A 47 -15.93 -4.64 15.73
N ASN A 48 -15.03 -5.39 16.36
CA ASN A 48 -14.63 -6.74 15.95
C ASN A 48 -13.93 -6.81 14.59
N GLN A 49 -13.48 -5.68 14.03
CA GLN A 49 -12.72 -5.68 12.79
C GLN A 49 -11.38 -6.41 12.99
N LYS A 50 -11.07 -7.31 12.04
CA LYS A 50 -9.77 -7.96 11.89
C LYS A 50 -9.34 -7.77 10.45
N ASP A 51 -8.17 -7.18 10.26
CA ASP A 51 -7.59 -7.07 8.93
C ASP A 51 -6.40 -8.03 8.79
N SER A 52 -6.26 -8.64 7.62
CA SER A 52 -5.11 -9.49 7.29
C SER A 52 -3.85 -8.64 7.24
N VAL A 53 -2.82 -9.03 8.00
CA VAL A 53 -1.51 -8.37 7.90
C VAL A 53 -0.92 -8.54 6.51
N SER A 54 -1.11 -9.71 5.88
CA SER A 54 -0.62 -9.96 4.53
C SER A 54 -1.25 -8.97 3.52
N ASP A 55 -2.55 -8.76 3.60
CA ASP A 55 -3.26 -7.91 2.64
C ASP A 55 -2.88 -6.43 2.83
N ILE A 56 -2.77 -6.00 4.10
CA ILE A 56 -2.31 -4.64 4.44
C ILE A 56 -0.86 -4.44 3.99
N LEU A 57 0.03 -5.40 4.26
CA LEU A 57 1.42 -5.31 3.81
C LEU A 57 1.52 -5.33 2.29
N GLN A 58 0.73 -6.14 1.59
CA GLN A 58 0.71 -6.13 0.13
C GLN A 58 0.28 -4.77 -0.42
N HIS A 59 -0.66 -4.09 0.25
CA HIS A 59 -1.07 -2.75 -0.13
C HIS A 59 -0.02 -1.69 0.21
N LEU A 60 0.56 -1.72 1.41
CA LEU A 60 1.53 -0.72 1.89
C LEU A 60 2.93 -0.88 1.28
N CYS A 61 3.32 -2.11 0.94
CA CYS A 61 4.58 -2.43 0.27
C CYS A 61 4.40 -2.54 -1.25
N ARG A 62 3.28 -2.05 -1.79
CA ARG A 62 3.06 -2.03 -3.24
C ARG A 62 4.00 -1.01 -3.87
N GLU A 63 5.02 -1.49 -4.57
CA GLU A 63 5.96 -0.63 -5.31
C GLU A 63 5.48 -0.31 -6.74
N GLN A 64 4.50 -1.08 -7.25
CA GLN A 64 4.03 -0.97 -8.63
C GLN A 64 2.51 -0.74 -8.71
N TYR A 65 2.09 0.28 -9.46
CA TYR A 65 0.70 0.67 -9.65
C TYR A 65 0.32 0.55 -11.13
N THR A 66 -0.97 0.32 -11.40
CA THR A 66 -1.44 0.27 -12.79
C THR A 66 -1.45 1.68 -13.40
N LEU A 67 -1.41 1.73 -14.72
CA LEU A 67 -1.46 2.98 -15.46
C LEU A 67 -2.70 3.82 -15.17
N GLU A 68 -3.84 3.15 -14.98
CA GLU A 68 -5.11 3.79 -14.66
C GLU A 68 -5.09 4.41 -13.26
N GLU A 69 -4.53 3.71 -12.28
CA GLU A 69 -4.37 4.22 -10.90
C GLU A 69 -3.45 5.44 -10.85
N LEU A 70 -2.39 5.45 -11.66
CA LEU A 70 -1.42 6.55 -11.70
C LEU A 70 -1.91 7.78 -12.50
N ARG A 71 -2.88 7.59 -13.39
CA ARG A 71 -3.54 8.67 -14.15
C ARG A 71 -4.73 9.28 -13.40
N THR A 72 -5.39 8.50 -12.56
CA THR A 72 -6.54 8.99 -11.78
C THR A 72 -6.09 9.89 -10.63
N ARG A 73 -6.87 10.94 -10.38
CA ARG A 73 -6.67 11.86 -9.24
C ARG A 73 -7.86 11.68 -8.29
N PRO A 74 -7.65 11.56 -6.97
CA PRO A 74 -6.38 11.67 -6.23
C PRO A 74 -5.46 10.46 -6.41
N LEU A 75 -4.14 10.69 -6.37
CA LEU A 75 -3.13 9.62 -6.46
C LEU A 75 -3.24 8.67 -5.26
N PRO A 76 -2.91 7.38 -5.44
CA PRO A 76 -2.80 6.44 -4.33
C PRO A 76 -1.82 6.91 -3.25
N GLU A 77 -2.09 6.52 -2.01
CA GLU A 77 -1.27 6.88 -0.86
C GLU A 77 0.16 6.32 -1.02
N GLY A 78 1.17 7.17 -0.81
CA GLY A 78 2.59 6.80 -0.97
C GLY A 78 3.19 7.01 -2.37
N VAL A 79 2.38 7.38 -3.37
CA VAL A 79 2.86 7.70 -4.72
C VAL A 79 3.37 9.15 -4.78
N ASP A 80 4.63 9.34 -5.15
CA ASP A 80 5.19 10.67 -5.41
C ASP A 80 4.69 11.21 -6.77
N PRO A 81 3.91 12.30 -6.82
CA PRO A 81 3.42 12.90 -8.06
C PRO A 81 4.57 13.32 -9.00
N SER A 82 5.74 13.63 -8.45
CA SER A 82 6.90 14.06 -9.23
C SER A 82 7.62 12.90 -9.90
N LYS A 83 7.34 11.65 -9.50
CA LYS A 83 8.03 10.43 -9.96
C LYS A 83 7.05 9.29 -10.27
N ILE A 84 5.87 9.61 -10.78
CA ILE A 84 4.83 8.63 -11.12
C ILE A 84 5.38 7.49 -12.00
N GLU A 85 6.31 7.80 -12.90
CA GLU A 85 6.93 6.84 -13.80
C GLU A 85 7.77 5.75 -13.10
N PHE A 86 8.25 6.02 -11.89
CA PHE A 86 8.99 5.04 -11.07
C PHE A 86 8.08 3.90 -10.61
N TYR A 87 6.81 4.20 -10.42
CA TYR A 87 5.80 3.29 -9.87
C TYR A 87 5.12 2.43 -10.94
N LEU A 88 5.47 2.59 -12.23
CA LEU A 88 4.98 1.70 -13.29
C LEU A 88 5.79 0.40 -13.31
N SER A 89 5.17 -0.69 -13.76
CA SER A 89 5.91 -1.89 -14.16
C SER A 89 6.80 -1.58 -15.38
N ASP A 90 7.85 -2.36 -15.62
CA ASP A 90 8.75 -2.13 -16.76
C ASP A 90 8.00 -2.28 -18.10
N ASP A 91 7.11 -3.27 -18.20
CA ASP A 91 6.22 -3.46 -19.36
C ASP A 91 5.30 -2.25 -19.62
N ASP A 92 4.70 -1.68 -18.57
CA ASP A 92 3.80 -0.53 -18.72
C ASP A 92 4.58 0.76 -19.00
N PHE A 93 5.77 0.88 -18.43
CA PHE A 93 6.69 1.97 -18.75
C PHE A 93 7.08 1.93 -20.23
N GLU A 94 7.52 0.79 -20.75
CA GLU A 94 7.89 0.65 -22.15
C GLU A 94 6.71 0.90 -23.10
N LYS A 95 5.49 0.52 -22.71
CA LYS A 95 4.28 0.79 -23.51
C LYS A 95 3.96 2.28 -23.64
N GLU A 96 4.09 3.06 -22.56
CA GLU A 96 3.74 4.49 -22.58
C GLU A 96 4.90 5.40 -23.01
N PHE A 97 6.12 5.08 -22.56
CA PHE A 97 7.30 5.89 -22.84
C PHE A 97 8.02 5.45 -24.11
N HIS A 98 7.70 4.27 -24.65
CA HIS A 98 8.35 3.67 -25.84
C HIS A 98 9.87 3.57 -25.71
N MET A 99 10.37 3.47 -24.48
CA MET A 99 11.78 3.33 -24.12
C MET A 99 11.87 2.66 -22.74
N THR A 100 13.06 2.17 -22.40
CA THR A 100 13.32 1.57 -21.09
C THR A 100 13.48 2.64 -20.00
N LYS A 101 13.29 2.26 -18.73
CA LYS A 101 13.51 3.15 -17.58
C LYS A 101 14.95 3.70 -17.56
N ASP A 102 15.93 2.85 -17.84
CA ASP A 102 17.34 3.24 -17.89
C ASP A 102 17.59 4.33 -18.95
N GLU A 103 17.03 4.15 -20.15
CA GLU A 103 17.13 5.16 -21.21
C GLU A 103 16.48 6.47 -20.81
N PHE A 104 15.30 6.43 -20.17
CA PHE A 104 14.60 7.63 -19.70
C PHE A 104 15.39 8.38 -18.63
N TYR A 105 15.91 7.68 -17.62
CA TYR A 105 16.70 8.29 -16.55
C TYR A 105 18.07 8.78 -17.03
N ALA A 106 18.59 8.25 -18.14
CA ALA A 106 19.78 8.79 -18.81
C ALA A 106 19.53 10.12 -19.54
N LEU A 107 18.26 10.47 -19.84
CA LEU A 107 17.94 11.74 -20.50
C LEU A 107 18.07 12.93 -19.53
N PRO A 108 18.41 14.14 -20.03
CA PRO A 108 18.34 15.35 -19.22
C PRO A 108 16.94 15.62 -18.67
N TYR A 109 16.86 16.20 -17.48
CA TYR A 109 15.60 16.50 -16.78
C TYR A 109 14.55 17.19 -17.66
N TRP A 110 14.94 18.20 -18.46
CA TRP A 110 14.02 18.91 -19.35
C TRP A 110 13.35 18.00 -20.37
N LYS A 111 14.04 16.95 -20.83
CA LYS A 111 13.52 15.98 -21.80
C LYS A 111 12.61 14.97 -21.11
N GLN A 112 12.97 14.54 -19.90
CA GLN A 112 12.10 13.73 -19.05
C GLN A 112 10.76 14.45 -18.79
N THR A 113 10.79 15.74 -18.42
CA THR A 113 9.56 16.51 -18.19
C THR A 113 8.72 16.65 -19.47
N ASN A 114 9.36 16.84 -20.63
CA ASN A 114 8.65 16.95 -21.90
C ASN A 114 7.96 15.65 -22.31
N ILE A 115 8.51 14.48 -21.97
CA ILE A 115 7.88 13.17 -22.22
C ILE A 115 6.75 12.89 -21.21
N LYS A 116 6.91 13.30 -19.95
CA LYS A 116 5.88 13.11 -18.90
C LYS A 116 4.61 13.94 -19.11
N LYS A 117 4.75 15.16 -19.63
CA LYS A 117 3.63 16.09 -19.90
C LYS A 117 2.49 15.49 -20.74
N PRO A 118 2.72 14.93 -21.94
CA PRO A 118 1.64 14.35 -22.74
C PRO A 118 0.99 13.12 -22.10
N LEU A 119 1.72 12.41 -21.23
CA LEU A 119 1.22 11.22 -20.54
C LEU A 119 0.37 11.53 -19.29
N GLY A 120 0.31 12.81 -18.88
CA GLY A 120 -0.40 13.24 -17.68
C GLY A 120 0.36 12.97 -16.37
N PHE A 121 1.65 12.67 -16.46
CA PHE A 121 2.52 12.36 -15.30
C PHE A 121 3.27 13.61 -14.79
N PHE A 122 2.59 14.75 -14.72
CA PHE A 122 3.09 16.00 -14.15
C PHE A 122 2.37 16.35 -12.83
#